data_AF-A0A420FT53-F1
#
_entry.id   AF-A0A420FT53-F1
#
_cell.length_a   1.000
_cell.length_b   1.000
_cell.length_c   1.000
_cell.angle_alpha   90.00
_cell.angle_beta   90.00
_cell.angle_gamma   90.00
#
_symmetry.space_group_name_H-M   'P 1'
#
loop_
_entity.id
_entity.type
_entity.pdbx_description
1 polymer ?
#
loop_
_entity_poly.entity_id
_entity_poly.type
_entity_poly.pdbx_seq_one_letter_code
_entity_poly.pdbx_strand_id
1 'polypeptide(L)'
;MLKITNINQGDLLTFRAADNKFKVLLCTSTRKDKSPHWFTFAALTYDSFDKPTTSDINNIEFFGIGNRKCDYFKYSDDELKKMWSIHPETEPYFLGSYGFLIVRKDFMKFRDNFEVIGNLNIIDYLDKNGNGSMNISDWELIKDFFANRINSVMLDRGQKTFKIGTIIKD
;
A
#
# COMPACT_ATOMS: atom_id res chain seq x y z
N MET A 1 11.70 -12.85 -16.76
CA MET A 1 10.91 -11.91 -15.94
C MET A 1 11.18 -10.51 -16.49
N LEU A 2 10.14 -9.74 -16.84
CA LEU A 2 10.33 -8.40 -17.38
C LEU A 2 10.79 -7.47 -16.25
N LYS A 3 11.87 -6.73 -16.51
CA LYS A 3 12.43 -5.78 -15.55
C LYS A 3 11.45 -4.63 -15.33
N ILE A 4 11.16 -4.31 -14.08
CA ILE A 4 10.31 -3.16 -13.74
C ILE A 4 11.03 -1.87 -14.18
N THR A 5 10.44 -1.17 -15.14
CA THR A 5 10.98 0.10 -15.69
C THR A 5 10.23 1.32 -15.17
N ASN A 6 8.98 1.14 -14.74
CA ASN A 6 8.10 2.17 -14.24
C ASN A 6 7.15 1.58 -13.19
N ILE A 7 6.70 2.44 -12.26
CA ILE A 7 5.69 2.13 -11.25
C ILE A 7 4.61 3.20 -11.35
N ASN A 8 3.35 2.81 -11.35
CA ASN A 8 2.19 3.69 -11.37
C ASN A 8 1.34 3.45 -10.12
N GLN A 9 0.49 4.43 -9.80
CA GLN A 9 -0.53 4.25 -8.77
C GLN A 9 -1.42 3.06 -9.14
N GLY A 10 -1.77 2.26 -8.13
CA GLY A 10 -2.52 1.03 -8.32
C GLY A 10 -1.67 -0.21 -8.56
N ASP A 11 -0.38 -0.08 -8.91
CA ASP A 11 0.47 -1.24 -9.20
C ASP A 11 0.61 -2.12 -7.94
N LEU A 12 0.37 -3.41 -8.13
CA LEU A 12 0.54 -4.44 -7.12
C LEU A 12 1.88 -5.14 -7.33
N LEU A 13 2.75 -5.07 -6.33
CA LEU A 13 4.05 -5.71 -6.34
C LEU A 13 4.06 -6.87 -5.35
N THR A 14 4.41 -8.07 -5.80
CA THR A 14 4.70 -9.19 -4.92
C THR A 14 6.19 -9.43 -4.79
N PHE A 15 6.57 -9.98 -3.64
CA PHE A 15 7.94 -10.36 -3.32
C PHE A 15 7.96 -11.41 -2.23
N ARG A 16 9.10 -12.07 -2.05
CA ARG A 16 9.32 -13.05 -0.98
C ARG A 16 10.09 -12.41 0.18
N ALA A 17 9.54 -12.48 1.39
CA ALA A 17 10.18 -11.98 2.62
C ALA A 17 11.15 -13.02 3.22
N ALA A 18 11.81 -12.69 4.34
CA ALA A 18 12.81 -13.55 4.97
C ALA A 18 12.24 -14.89 5.51
N ASP A 19 10.94 -14.93 5.78
CA ASP A 19 10.17 -16.13 6.18
C ASP A 19 9.80 -17.04 4.98
N ASN A 20 10.31 -16.73 3.78
CA ASN A 20 9.98 -17.38 2.51
C ASN A 20 8.52 -17.25 2.05
N LYS A 21 7.71 -16.42 2.72
CA LYS A 21 6.34 -16.16 2.29
C LYS A 21 6.29 -14.98 1.32
N PHE A 22 5.38 -15.08 0.37
CA PHE A 22 4.99 -13.97 -0.47
C PHE A 22 4.21 -12.93 0.33
N LYS A 23 4.51 -11.68 0.02
CA LYS A 23 3.85 -10.48 0.54
C LYS A 23 3.43 -9.62 -0.65
N VAL A 24 2.56 -8.64 -0.41
CA VAL A 24 2.10 -7.72 -1.45
C VAL A 24 2.16 -6.26 -0.98
N LEU A 25 2.67 -5.41 -1.86
CA LEU A 25 2.61 -3.95 -1.76
C LEU A 25 1.67 -3.40 -2.82
N LEU A 26 0.85 -2.42 -2.45
CA LEU A 26 0.04 -1.61 -3.37
C LEU A 26 0.68 -0.23 -3.51
N CYS A 27 0.98 0.22 -4.73
CA CYS A 27 1.44 1.58 -4.94
C CYS A 27 0.28 2.58 -4.78
N THR A 28 0.32 3.40 -3.74
CA THR A 28 -0.75 4.36 -3.43
C THR A 28 -0.50 5.74 -4.02
N SER A 29 0.77 6.11 -4.27
CA SER A 29 1.10 7.33 -4.99
C SER A 29 2.48 7.27 -5.63
N THR A 30 2.65 8.04 -6.70
CA THR A 30 3.95 8.23 -7.34
C THR A 30 4.25 9.71 -7.47
N ARG A 31 5.50 10.10 -7.18
CA ARG A 31 6.00 11.43 -7.45
C ARG A 31 7.08 11.36 -8.53
N LYS A 32 6.76 11.86 -9.71
CA LYS A 32 7.62 11.84 -10.90
C LYS A 32 7.86 13.22 -11.52
N ASP A 33 7.25 14.26 -10.96
CA ASP A 33 7.28 15.63 -11.48
C ASP A 33 8.63 16.33 -11.24
N LYS A 34 9.24 16.09 -10.08
CA LYS A 34 10.53 16.70 -9.68
C LYS A 34 11.35 15.73 -8.86
N SER A 35 12.67 15.77 -9.05
CA SER A 35 13.63 14.99 -8.26
C SER A 35 13.66 15.45 -6.79
N PRO A 36 13.80 14.54 -5.81
CA PRO A 36 13.88 13.08 -6.00
C PRO A 36 12.53 12.49 -6.39
N HIS A 37 12.52 11.51 -7.30
CA HIS A 37 11.32 10.72 -7.59
C HIS A 37 11.15 9.67 -6.50
N TRP A 38 9.93 9.43 -6.07
CA TRP A 38 9.61 8.39 -5.10
C TRP A 38 8.26 7.76 -5.36
N PHE A 39 8.08 6.61 -4.73
CA PHE A 39 6.84 5.84 -4.73
C PHE A 39 6.42 5.64 -3.28
N THR A 40 5.13 5.79 -3.00
CA THR A 40 4.55 5.40 -1.72
C THR A 40 3.76 4.12 -1.92
N PHE A 41 4.00 3.15 -1.06
CA PHE A 41 3.26 1.89 -1.06
C PHE A 41 2.48 1.72 0.23
N ALA A 42 1.37 0.98 0.18
CA ALA A 42 0.71 0.40 1.33
C ALA A 42 1.05 -1.10 1.41
N ALA A 43 1.27 -1.60 2.64
CA ALA A 43 1.38 -3.03 2.87
C ALA A 43 -0.02 -3.66 2.86
N LEU A 44 -0.16 -4.75 2.11
CA LEU A 44 -1.35 -5.60 2.18
C LEU A 44 -1.12 -6.76 3.14
N THR A 45 -2.19 -7.35 3.66
CA THR A 45 -2.16 -8.46 4.63
C THR A 45 -1.84 -9.82 4.02
N TYR A 46 -1.38 -9.88 2.76
CA TYR A 46 -1.02 -11.13 2.09
C TYR A 46 0.17 -11.75 2.81
N ASP A 47 0.00 -12.99 3.27
CA ASP A 47 1.04 -13.75 3.94
C ASP A 47 0.90 -15.25 3.64
N SER A 48 1.48 -15.70 2.52
CA SER A 48 1.36 -17.09 2.08
C SER A 48 2.65 -17.63 1.48
N PHE A 49 2.86 -18.95 1.53
CA PHE A 49 3.93 -19.59 0.77
C PHE A 49 3.64 -19.66 -0.73
N ASP A 50 2.36 -19.59 -1.09
CA ASP A 50 1.90 -19.56 -2.47
C ASP A 50 1.99 -18.15 -3.04
N LYS A 51 2.16 -18.07 -4.35
CA LYS A 51 2.18 -16.79 -5.07
C LYS A 51 0.76 -16.22 -5.14
N PRO A 52 0.56 -14.92 -4.93
CA PRO A 52 -0.77 -14.31 -4.98
C PRO A 52 -1.44 -14.47 -6.35
N THR A 53 -2.72 -14.81 -6.30
CA THR A 53 -3.66 -14.85 -7.42
C THR A 53 -4.57 -13.63 -7.41
N THR A 54 -5.29 -13.38 -8.50
CA THR A 54 -6.31 -12.31 -8.56
C THR A 54 -7.41 -12.48 -7.52
N SER A 55 -7.80 -13.72 -7.21
CA SER A 55 -8.80 -14.02 -6.17
C SER A 55 -8.32 -13.61 -4.78
N ASP A 56 -7.03 -13.79 -4.49
CA ASP A 56 -6.46 -13.43 -3.20
C ASP A 56 -6.52 -11.92 -2.96
N ILE A 57 -6.28 -11.13 -4.01
CA ILE A 57 -6.29 -9.67 -3.92
C ILE A 57 -7.69 -9.13 -3.59
N ASN A 58 -8.77 -9.73 -4.07
CA ASN A 58 -10.13 -9.19 -3.84
C ASN A 58 -10.56 -9.18 -2.37
N ASN A 59 -10.01 -10.10 -1.56
CA ASN A 59 -10.38 -10.27 -0.15
C ASN A 59 -9.30 -9.77 0.82
N ILE A 60 -8.25 -9.13 0.29
CA ILE A 60 -7.13 -8.67 1.11
C ILE A 60 -7.44 -7.35 1.79
N GLU A 61 -6.69 -7.07 2.84
CA GLU A 61 -6.76 -5.82 3.57
C GLU A 61 -5.44 -5.05 3.46
N PHE A 62 -5.47 -3.74 3.71
CA PHE A 62 -4.30 -2.89 3.81
C PHE A 62 -4.22 -2.25 5.19
N PHE A 63 -3.00 -1.92 5.64
CA PHE A 63 -2.80 -1.19 6.88
C PHE A 63 -3.07 0.30 6.70
N GLY A 64 -3.92 0.87 7.54
CA GLY A 64 -4.31 2.26 7.49
C GLY A 64 -4.96 2.79 8.75
N ILE A 65 -5.59 3.96 8.63
CA ILE A 65 -6.31 4.64 9.71
C ILE A 65 -7.48 5.46 9.16
N GLY A 66 -8.53 5.63 9.96
CA GLY A 66 -9.54 6.67 9.75
C GLY A 66 -9.04 8.01 10.30
N ASN A 67 -8.88 9.01 9.43
CA ASN A 67 -8.38 10.33 9.77
C ASN A 67 -9.44 11.41 9.53
N ARG A 68 -9.30 12.55 10.22
CA ARG A 68 -10.21 13.69 10.03
C ARG A 68 -10.22 14.12 8.56
N LYS A 69 -11.40 14.55 8.09
CA LYS A 69 -11.57 15.07 6.73
C LYS A 69 -10.51 16.13 6.44
N CYS A 70 -9.80 15.98 5.33
CA CYS A 70 -8.82 16.96 4.87
C CYS A 70 -9.45 17.82 3.78
N ASP A 71 -9.36 19.14 3.90
CA ASP A 71 -9.95 20.03 2.88
C ASP A 71 -9.18 20.05 1.55
N TYR A 72 -7.93 19.62 1.55
CA TYR A 72 -7.06 19.62 0.37
C TYR A 72 -7.04 18.27 -0.35
N PHE A 73 -7.24 17.17 0.38
CA PHE A 73 -7.14 15.80 -0.11
C PHE A 73 -8.48 15.08 0.06
N LYS A 74 -9.48 15.60 -0.66
CA LYS A 74 -10.87 15.13 -0.56
C LYS A 74 -11.11 13.91 -1.43
N TYR A 75 -11.95 13.01 -0.91
CA TYR A 75 -12.65 12.02 -1.70
C TYR A 75 -14.00 12.57 -2.13
N SER A 76 -14.52 12.09 -3.25
CA SER A 76 -15.89 12.33 -3.68
C SER A 76 -16.89 11.70 -2.70
N ASP A 77 -18.14 12.19 -2.72
CA ASP A 77 -19.19 11.65 -1.86
C ASP A 77 -19.46 10.16 -2.13
N ASP A 78 -19.31 9.71 -3.37
CA ASP A 78 -19.54 8.31 -3.73
C ASP A 78 -18.39 7.41 -3.26
N GLU A 79 -17.14 7.88 -3.33
CA GLU A 79 -16.00 7.19 -2.70
C GLU A 79 -16.20 7.07 -1.18
N LEU A 80 -16.67 8.14 -0.51
CA LEU A 80 -16.94 8.12 0.93
C LEU A 80 -18.09 7.19 1.31
N LYS A 81 -19.20 7.23 0.57
CA LYS A 81 -20.32 6.30 0.78
C LYS A 81 -19.86 4.86 0.62
N LYS A 82 -19.04 4.56 -0.41
CA LYS A 82 -18.47 3.22 -0.59
C LYS A 82 -17.63 2.83 0.62
N MET A 83 -16.74 3.72 1.08
CA MET A 83 -15.93 3.46 2.28
C MET A 83 -16.77 3.12 3.50
N TRP A 84 -17.73 3.97 3.83
CA TRP A 84 -18.58 3.80 5.01
C TRP A 84 -19.57 2.65 4.87
N SER A 85 -19.93 2.24 3.64
CA SER A 85 -20.74 1.03 3.43
C SER A 85 -20.00 -0.25 3.81
N ILE A 86 -18.67 -0.28 3.62
CA ILE A 86 -17.82 -1.44 3.92
C ILE A 86 -17.28 -1.36 5.35
N HIS A 87 -16.93 -0.15 5.80
CA HIS A 87 -16.36 0.16 7.11
C HIS A 87 -17.14 1.30 7.79
N PRO A 88 -18.39 1.07 8.25
CA PRO A 88 -19.24 2.11 8.83
C PRO A 88 -18.67 2.70 10.12
N GLU A 89 -17.82 1.96 10.85
CA GLU A 89 -17.11 2.43 12.04
C GLU A 89 -16.14 3.58 11.77
N THR A 90 -15.85 3.85 10.50
CA THR A 90 -14.95 4.92 10.08
C THR A 90 -15.68 6.22 9.79
N GLU A 91 -17.01 6.26 9.75
CA GLU A 91 -17.76 7.51 9.54
C GLU A 91 -17.57 8.47 10.74
N PRO A 92 -17.32 9.78 10.55
CA PRO A 92 -17.27 10.54 9.30
C PRO A 92 -15.84 10.78 8.77
N TYR A 93 -14.89 9.90 9.12
CA TYR A 93 -13.47 10.01 8.79
C TYR A 93 -13.14 9.50 7.39
N PHE A 94 -12.02 9.99 6.84
CA PHE A 94 -11.44 9.52 5.58
C PHE A 94 -10.47 8.39 5.87
N LEU A 95 -10.48 7.34 5.07
CA LEU A 95 -9.47 6.29 5.16
C LEU A 95 -8.15 6.73 4.52
N GLY A 96 -7.05 6.38 5.17
CA GLY A 96 -5.69 6.63 4.72
C GLY A 96 -4.78 5.45 4.96
N SER A 97 -3.82 5.20 4.06
CA SER A 97 -2.86 4.09 4.22
C SER A 97 -1.63 4.51 5.02
N TYR A 98 -1.02 3.58 5.75
CA TYR A 98 0.37 3.77 6.20
C TYR A 98 1.34 3.65 5.03
N GLY A 99 2.20 4.66 4.84
CA GLY A 99 3.09 4.72 3.69
C GLY A 99 4.43 4.00 3.89
N PHE A 100 4.85 3.27 2.87
CA PHE A 100 6.23 2.82 2.69
C PHE A 100 6.83 3.61 1.54
N LEU A 101 7.66 4.59 1.87
CA LEU A 101 8.25 5.51 0.89
C LEU A 101 9.56 4.93 0.39
N ILE A 102 9.64 4.72 -0.93
CA ILE A 102 10.85 4.25 -1.61
C ILE A 102 11.26 5.27 -2.65
N VAL A 103 12.44 5.88 -2.48
CA VAL A 103 13.02 6.75 -3.50
C VAL A 103 13.40 5.90 -4.71
N ARG A 104 13.15 6.41 -5.92
CA ARG A 104 13.40 5.69 -7.18
C ARG A 104 14.83 5.16 -7.26
N LYS A 105 15.82 5.94 -6.82
CA LYS A 105 17.24 5.51 -6.81
C LYS A 105 17.42 4.20 -6.06
N ASP A 106 16.77 4.04 -4.91
CA ASP A 106 16.87 2.85 -4.08
C ASP A 106 16.03 1.71 -4.65
N PHE A 107 14.80 2.00 -5.06
CA PHE A 107 13.93 1.03 -5.74
C PHE A 107 14.66 0.34 -6.91
N MET A 108 15.37 1.11 -7.73
CA MET A 108 16.07 0.59 -8.90
C MET A 108 17.22 -0.37 -8.56
N LYS A 109 17.74 -0.37 -7.33
CA LYS A 109 18.78 -1.32 -6.86
C LYS A 109 18.21 -2.71 -6.61
N PHE A 110 16.95 -2.80 -6.17
CA PHE A 110 16.34 -4.06 -5.72
C PHE A 110 15.04 -4.41 -6.45
N ARG A 111 14.67 -3.67 -7.50
CA ARG A 111 13.46 -3.91 -8.32
C ARG A 111 13.37 -5.33 -8.89
N ASP A 112 14.49 -6.00 -9.10
CA ASP A 112 14.54 -7.35 -9.69
C ASP A 112 14.06 -8.42 -8.68
N ASN A 113 13.88 -8.05 -7.41
CA ASN A 113 13.27 -8.89 -6.36
C ASN A 113 11.73 -8.77 -6.32
N PHE A 114 11.15 -7.86 -7.08
CA PHE A 114 9.72 -7.64 -7.15
C PHE A 114 9.15 -8.17 -8.47
N GLU A 115 7.90 -8.60 -8.41
CA GLU A 115 7.11 -8.91 -9.58
C GLU A 115 5.81 -8.10 -9.57
N VAL A 116 5.46 -7.48 -10.70
CA VAL A 116 4.16 -6.82 -10.89
C VAL A 116 3.11 -7.90 -11.15
N ILE A 117 2.11 -7.97 -10.30
CA ILE A 117 1.03 -8.98 -10.36
C ILE A 117 -0.32 -8.41 -10.80
N GLY A 118 -0.41 -7.10 -10.98
CA GLY A 118 -1.61 -6.42 -11.45
C GLY A 118 -1.58 -4.92 -11.19
N ASN A 119 -2.66 -4.27 -11.57
CA ASN A 119 -2.92 -2.86 -11.28
C ASN A 119 -4.39 -2.71 -10.87
N LEU A 120 -4.65 -1.91 -9.83
CA LEU A 120 -5.98 -1.55 -9.37
C LEU A 120 -6.25 -0.08 -9.65
N ASN A 121 -7.43 0.23 -10.19
CA ASN A 121 -7.92 1.61 -10.21
C ASN A 121 -8.33 1.99 -8.78
N ILE A 122 -7.52 2.79 -8.08
CA ILE A 122 -7.76 3.15 -6.69
C ILE A 122 -8.04 4.65 -6.54
N ILE A 123 -8.66 5.00 -5.41
CA ILE A 123 -8.85 6.39 -4.99
C ILE A 123 -7.53 7.17 -4.95
N ASP A 124 -7.62 8.46 -5.24
CA ASP A 124 -6.49 9.37 -5.12
C ASP A 124 -6.21 9.70 -3.65
N TYR A 125 -5.02 10.23 -3.35
CA TYR A 125 -4.66 10.77 -2.03
C TYR A 125 -4.76 9.82 -0.82
N LEU A 126 -4.87 8.51 -1.04
CA LEU A 126 -4.86 7.51 0.04
C LEU A 126 -3.61 7.63 0.95
N ASP A 127 -2.45 7.98 0.37
CA ASP A 127 -1.22 8.24 1.11
C ASP A 127 -1.25 9.54 1.92
N LYS A 128 -2.05 10.53 1.49
CA LYS A 128 -2.16 11.84 2.15
C LYS A 128 -3.14 11.86 3.30
N ASN A 129 -4.14 10.98 3.27
CA ASN A 129 -5.10 10.83 4.36
C ASN A 129 -4.62 9.84 5.44
N GLY A 130 -3.45 9.20 5.25
CA GLY A 130 -2.79 8.40 6.29
C GLY A 130 -2.24 9.23 7.45
N ASN A 131 -1.60 8.59 8.41
CA ASN A 131 -0.98 9.26 9.57
C ASN A 131 0.55 9.18 9.59
N GLY A 132 1.18 8.63 8.55
CA GLY A 132 2.63 8.56 8.49
C GLY A 132 3.17 7.69 7.37
N SER A 133 4.49 7.70 7.26
CA SER A 133 5.23 6.79 6.39
C SER A 133 6.58 6.40 6.99
N MET A 134 7.12 5.30 6.49
CA MET A 134 8.48 4.84 6.77
C MET A 134 9.29 4.86 5.47
N ASN A 135 10.50 5.42 5.53
CA ASN A 135 11.44 5.35 4.42
C ASN A 135 12.05 3.96 4.34
N ILE A 136 12.07 3.39 3.13
CA ILE A 136 12.72 2.13 2.82
C ILE A 136 13.74 2.39 1.72
N SER A 137 15.01 2.12 2.03
CA SER A 137 16.15 2.34 1.12
C SER A 137 16.97 1.08 0.86
N ASP A 138 16.63 -0.04 1.51
CA ASP A 138 17.42 -1.27 1.49
C ASP A 138 16.53 -2.52 1.39
N TRP A 139 17.02 -3.54 0.67
CA TRP A 139 16.29 -4.78 0.43
C TRP A 139 16.22 -5.70 1.65
N GLU A 140 17.29 -5.79 2.43
CA GLU A 140 17.32 -6.63 3.63
C GLU A 140 16.34 -6.08 4.67
N LEU A 141 16.23 -4.75 4.77
CA LEU A 141 15.20 -4.10 5.57
C LEU A 141 13.79 -4.53 5.16
N ILE A 142 13.47 -4.60 3.86
CA ILE A 142 12.15 -5.04 3.38
C ILE A 142 11.89 -6.48 3.82
N LYS A 143 12.82 -7.40 3.53
CA LYS A 143 12.62 -8.82 3.82
C LYS A 143 12.42 -9.08 5.31
N ASP A 144 13.25 -8.49 6.16
CA ASP A 144 13.17 -8.69 7.61
C ASP A 144 11.92 -8.03 8.20
N PHE A 145 11.63 -6.78 7.80
CA PHE A 145 10.50 -6.04 8.34
C PHE A 145 9.17 -6.76 8.08
N PHE A 146 8.95 -7.22 6.84
CA PHE A 146 7.71 -7.89 6.46
C PHE A 146 7.58 -9.33 6.98
N ALA A 147 8.70 -9.98 7.31
CA ALA A 147 8.68 -11.29 7.95
C ALA A 147 8.39 -11.18 9.46
N ASN A 148 9.03 -10.22 10.14
CA ASN A 148 9.17 -10.29 11.59
C ASN A 148 8.54 -9.13 12.36
N ARG A 149 8.28 -7.99 11.72
CA ARG A 149 8.02 -6.71 12.43
C ARG A 149 6.77 -5.97 11.99
N ILE A 150 6.23 -6.25 10.81
CA ILE A 150 5.11 -5.50 10.24
C ILE A 150 3.95 -5.39 11.22
N ASN A 151 3.48 -6.49 11.80
CA ASN A 151 2.28 -6.49 12.65
C ASN A 151 2.48 -5.67 13.94
N SER A 152 3.60 -5.86 14.64
CA SER A 152 3.88 -5.10 15.87
C SER A 152 4.08 -3.62 15.59
N VAL A 153 4.84 -3.27 14.54
CA VAL A 153 5.08 -1.86 14.18
C VAL A 153 3.81 -1.17 13.69
N MET A 154 2.95 -1.87 12.95
CA MET A 154 1.66 -1.32 12.52
C MET A 154 0.75 -1.06 13.72
N LEU A 155 0.69 -2.00 14.67
CA LEU A 155 -0.07 -1.84 15.91
C LEU A 155 0.43 -0.66 16.75
N ASP A 156 1.74 -0.55 16.97
CA ASP A 156 2.36 0.55 17.72
C ASP A 156 2.10 1.92 17.10
N ARG A 157 1.90 1.95 15.77
CA ARG A 157 1.55 3.16 15.01
C ARG A 157 0.04 3.40 14.91
N GLY A 158 -0.76 2.63 15.64
CA GLY A 158 -2.21 2.74 15.68
C GLY A 158 -2.89 2.36 14.37
N GLN A 159 -2.23 1.60 13.50
CA GLN A 159 -2.82 1.14 12.24
C GLN A 159 -3.81 0.01 12.49
N LYS A 160 -4.89 0.02 11.72
CA LYS A 160 -5.84 -1.09 11.58
C LYS A 160 -5.79 -1.61 10.15
N THR A 161 -6.46 -2.72 9.89
CA THR A 161 -6.62 -3.25 8.54
C THR A 161 -7.99 -2.85 7.97
N PHE A 162 -8.02 -2.55 6.67
CA PHE A 162 -9.23 -2.19 5.94
C PHE A 162 -9.27 -2.95 4.62
N LYS A 163 -10.45 -3.41 4.22
CA LYS A 163 -10.64 -4.16 2.97
C LYS A 163 -10.23 -3.34 1.77
N ILE A 164 -9.45 -3.93 0.85
CA ILE A 164 -8.99 -3.22 -0.35
C ILE A 164 -10.16 -2.74 -1.23
N GLY A 165 -11.28 -3.47 -1.22
CA GLY A 165 -12.50 -3.07 -1.95
C GLY A 165 -13.03 -1.70 -1.56
N THR A 166 -12.66 -1.17 -0.38
CA THR A 166 -13.05 0.16 0.10
C THR A 166 -12.36 1.30 -0.65
N ILE A 167 -11.23 1.03 -1.32
CA ILE A 167 -10.42 2.04 -2.02
C ILE A 167 -10.38 1.84 -3.54
N ILE A 168 -11.03 0.81 -4.08
CA ILE A 168 -11.08 0.57 -5.52
C ILE A 168 -12.18 1.47 -6.13
N LYS A 169 -11.84 2.19 -7.21
CA LYS A 169 -12.81 2.93 -8.04
C LYS A 169 -13.50 1.96 -9.01
N ASP A 170 -14.80 2.16 -9.21
CA ASP A 170 -15.57 1.44 -10.21
C ASP A 170 -15.24 1.91 -11.65
#